data_AF-A0A7W1RXK5-F1
#
_entry.id   AF-A0A7W1RXK5-F1
#
_cell.length_a   1.000
_cell.length_b   1.000
_cell.length_c   1.000
_cell.angle_alpha   90.00
_cell.angle_beta   90.00
_cell.angle_gamma   90.00
#
_symmetry.space_group_name_H-M   'P 1'
#
loop_
_entity.id
_entity.type
_entity.pdbx_description
1 polymer ?
#
loop_
_entity_poly.entity_id
_entity_poly.type
_entity_poly.pdbx_seq_one_letter_code
_entity_poly.pdbx_strand_id
1 'polypeptide(L)'
;MSDFRDTWLEQCDAAGRILEEFGLGKAIGYLVGEKLLNSLKAARTDPDVAGEIPAFAARIREVFAQHELSAWFASVGRLGPLGHCLSADEHRDFLAAGGFEETAVQGAEDVLALERAKALLLR
;
A
#
# COMPACT_ATOMS: atom_id res chain seq x y z
N MET A 1 -13.25 20.51 -1.81
CA MET A 1 -12.02 19.80 -1.40
C MET A 1 -12.21 18.36 -1.85
N SER A 2 -11.26 17.81 -2.59
CA SER A 2 -11.42 16.51 -3.27
C SER A 2 -11.70 15.40 -2.25
N ASP A 3 -12.77 14.63 -2.45
CA ASP A 3 -13.21 13.48 -1.64
C ASP A 3 -12.06 12.47 -1.40
N PHE A 4 -11.13 12.39 -2.36
CA PHE A 4 -9.95 11.56 -2.25
C PHE A 4 -8.97 12.01 -1.17
N ARG A 5 -8.86 13.32 -0.90
CA ARG A 5 -7.97 13.84 0.15
C ARG A 5 -8.40 13.39 1.54
N ASP A 6 -9.68 13.58 1.84
CA ASP A 6 -10.25 13.20 3.12
C ASP A 6 -10.10 11.69 3.32
N THR A 7 -10.32 10.91 2.25
CA THR A 7 -10.09 9.46 2.23
C THR A 7 -8.65 9.07 2.63
N TRP A 8 -7.61 9.63 1.99
CA TRP A 8 -6.24 9.20 2.31
C TRP A 8 -5.74 9.73 3.67
N LEU A 9 -6.29 10.85 4.16
CA LEU A 9 -6.05 11.33 5.52
C LEU A 9 -6.58 10.34 6.55
N GLU A 10 -7.84 9.89 6.39
CA GLU A 10 -8.43 8.87 7.26
C GLU A 10 -7.66 7.55 7.22
N GLN A 11 -7.13 7.17 6.05
CA GLN A 11 -6.27 5.99 5.92
C GLN A 11 -4.95 6.16 6.68
N CYS A 12 -4.34 7.34 6.69
CA CYS A 12 -3.16 7.60 7.51
C CYS A 12 -3.47 7.48 9.01
N ASP A 13 -4.61 8.00 9.45
CA ASP A 13 -5.04 7.90 10.85
C ASP A 13 -5.39 6.44 11.24
N ALA A 14 -5.98 5.68 10.31
CA ALA A 14 -6.19 4.24 10.48
C ALA A 14 -4.86 3.48 10.60
N ALA A 15 -3.86 3.83 9.78
CA ALA A 15 -2.54 3.21 9.86
C ALA A 15 -1.84 3.48 11.18
N GLY A 16 -1.99 4.68 11.76
CA GLY A 16 -1.51 5.00 13.10
C GLY A 16 -2.12 4.09 14.17
N ARG A 17 -3.44 3.89 14.12
CA ARG A 17 -4.14 2.95 15.03
C ARG A 17 -3.69 1.49 14.82
N ILE A 18 -3.53 1.06 13.56
CA ILE A 18 -3.03 -0.29 13.24
C ILE A 18 -1.60 -0.47 13.73
N LEU A 19 -0.76 0.57 13.66
CA LEU A 19 0.61 0.52 14.17
C LEU A 19 0.63 0.26 15.68
N GLU A 20 -0.25 0.94 16.42
CA GLU A 20 -0.39 0.78 17.87
C GLU A 20 -0.96 -0.61 18.25
N GLU A 21 -1.96 -1.11 17.52
CA GLU A 21 -2.68 -2.33 17.90
C GLU A 21 -2.05 -3.62 17.34
N PHE A 22 -1.51 -3.57 16.12
CA PHE A 22 -1.06 -4.75 15.36
C PHE A 22 0.39 -4.68 14.89
N GLY A 23 1.07 -3.55 15.12
CA GLY A 23 2.48 -3.37 14.83
C GLY A 23 2.82 -2.97 13.39
N LEU A 24 4.10 -2.70 13.18
CA LEU A 24 4.65 -2.05 11.99
C LEU A 24 4.31 -2.75 10.67
N GLY A 25 4.45 -4.08 10.63
CA GLY A 25 4.24 -4.85 9.40
C GLY A 25 2.80 -4.73 8.88
N LYS A 26 1.82 -4.75 9.78
CA LYS A 26 0.40 -4.59 9.44
C LYS A 26 0.09 -3.17 8.99
N ALA A 27 0.65 -2.17 9.68
CA ALA A 27 0.44 -0.76 9.35
C ALA A 27 1.03 -0.37 7.99
N ILE A 28 2.30 -0.74 7.71
CA ILE A 28 2.93 -0.47 6.42
C ILE A 28 2.25 -1.29 5.31
N GLY A 29 1.92 -2.55 5.56
CA GLY A 29 1.22 -3.39 4.60
C GLY A 29 -0.14 -2.81 4.19
N TYR A 30 -0.89 -2.26 5.14
CA TYR A 30 -2.14 -1.55 4.90
C TYR A 30 -1.91 -0.25 4.11
N LEU A 31 -1.10 0.67 4.64
CA LEU A 31 -1.04 2.03 4.08
C LEU A 31 -0.23 2.08 2.78
N VAL A 32 0.93 1.44 2.77
CA VAL A 32 1.82 1.42 1.60
C VAL A 32 1.45 0.27 0.67
N GLY A 33 1.39 -0.96 1.20
CA GLY A 33 1.20 -2.18 0.41
C GLY A 33 -0.19 -2.34 -0.22
N GLU A 34 -1.19 -1.61 0.26
CA GLU A 34 -2.53 -1.60 -0.33
C GLU A 34 -2.96 -0.20 -0.76
N LYS A 35 -3.13 0.74 0.19
CA LYS A 35 -3.81 2.01 -0.11
C LYS A 35 -3.04 2.86 -1.12
N LEU A 36 -1.76 3.12 -0.87
CA LEU A 36 -0.93 3.89 -1.79
C LEU A 36 -0.81 3.21 -3.15
N LEU A 37 -0.61 1.88 -3.21
CA LEU A 37 -0.51 1.17 -4.49
C LEU A 37 -1.80 1.29 -5.31
N ASN A 38 -2.97 1.14 -4.67
CA ASN A 38 -4.26 1.31 -5.33
C ASN A 38 -4.44 2.75 -5.85
N SER A 39 -4.04 3.77 -5.08
CA SER A 39 -4.06 5.16 -5.52
C SER A 39 -3.11 5.41 -6.70
N LEU A 40 -1.92 4.80 -6.71
CA LEU A 40 -0.96 4.93 -7.82
C LEU A 40 -1.48 4.30 -9.11
N LYS A 41 -2.23 3.20 -9.01
CA LYS A 41 -2.92 2.58 -10.15
C LYS A 41 -4.02 3.50 -10.67
N ALA A 42 -4.89 4.01 -9.79
CA ALA A 42 -5.97 4.92 -10.15
C ALA A 42 -5.47 6.24 -10.77
N ALA A 43 -4.35 6.79 -10.25
CA ALA A 43 -3.71 7.99 -10.76
C ALA A 43 -3.26 7.91 -12.23
N ARG A 44 -3.25 6.72 -12.85
CA ARG A 44 -2.97 6.58 -14.29
C ARG A 44 -4.10 7.12 -15.17
N THR A 45 -5.33 7.08 -14.67
CA THR A 45 -6.54 7.48 -15.41
C THR A 45 -7.32 8.59 -14.74
N ASP A 46 -7.02 8.90 -13.48
CA ASP A 46 -7.67 9.93 -12.69
C ASP A 46 -6.67 11.05 -12.31
N PRO A 47 -6.74 12.23 -12.96
CA PRO A 47 -5.87 13.36 -12.66
C PRO A 47 -6.04 13.94 -11.26
N ASP A 48 -7.24 13.85 -10.67
CA ASP A 48 -7.52 14.38 -9.33
C ASP A 48 -6.81 13.53 -8.28
N VAL A 49 -6.84 12.20 -8.44
CA VAL A 49 -6.03 11.27 -7.63
C VAL A 49 -4.55 11.54 -7.84
N ALA A 50 -4.10 11.70 -9.09
CA ALA A 50 -2.70 11.94 -9.40
C ALA A 50 -2.13 13.20 -8.73
N GLY A 51 -2.92 14.27 -8.66
CA GLY A 51 -2.55 15.52 -8.00
C GLY A 51 -2.31 15.40 -6.49
N GLU A 52 -2.95 14.43 -5.84
CA GLU A 52 -2.87 14.23 -4.39
C GLU A 52 -1.74 13.27 -3.96
N ILE A 53 -1.20 12.45 -4.87
CA ILE A 53 -0.14 11.48 -4.58
C ILE A 53 1.08 12.08 -3.85
N PRO A 54 1.63 13.25 -4.24
CA PRO A 54 2.78 13.83 -3.54
C PRO A 54 2.50 14.18 -2.08
N ALA A 55 1.29 14.68 -1.78
CA ALA A 55 0.86 15.03 -0.43
C ALA A 55 0.61 13.78 0.41
N PHE A 56 -0.06 12.77 -0.16
CA PHE A 56 -0.26 11.49 0.50
C PHE A 56 1.09 10.82 0.84
N ALA A 57 2.04 10.78 -0.10
CA ALA A 57 3.38 10.26 0.15
C ALA A 57 4.14 11.06 1.23
N ALA A 58 3.90 12.37 1.36
CA ALA A 58 4.44 13.15 2.47
C ALA A 58 3.87 12.74 3.81
N ARG A 59 2.55 12.57 3.89
CA ARG A 59 1.92 12.11 5.13
C ARG A 59 2.40 10.71 5.54
N ILE A 60 2.58 9.79 4.59
CA ILE A 60 3.13 8.44 4.87
C ILE A 60 4.51 8.51 5.52
N ARG A 61 5.39 9.42 5.06
CA ARG A 61 6.72 9.63 5.65
C ARG A 61 6.70 10.27 7.04
N GLU A 62 5.56 10.83 7.45
CA GLU A 62 5.35 11.28 8.83
C GLU A 62 4.85 10.15 9.74
N VAL A 63 4.21 9.13 9.17
CA VAL A 63 3.71 7.95 9.91
C VAL A 63 4.83 6.92 10.14
N PHE A 64 5.71 6.71 9.15
CA PHE A 64 6.78 5.71 9.23
C PHE A 64 8.16 6.33 9.05
N ALA A 65 9.12 5.86 9.82
CA ALA A 65 10.51 6.26 9.66
C ALA A 65 11.10 5.71 8.35
N GLN A 66 12.08 6.43 7.79
CA GLN A 66 12.70 6.07 6.50
C GLN A 66 13.34 4.67 6.51
N HIS A 67 13.92 4.25 7.64
CA HIS A 67 14.54 2.93 7.78
C HIS A 67 13.49 1.80 7.81
N GLU A 68 12.31 2.03 8.39
CA GLU A 68 11.19 1.09 8.41
C GLU A 68 10.64 0.85 7.00
N LEU A 69 10.44 1.94 6.26
CA LEU A 69 10.02 1.89 4.85
C LEU A 69 11.06 1.14 4.01
N SER A 70 12.35 1.46 4.19
CA SER A 70 13.45 0.82 3.45
C SER A 70 13.51 -0.69 3.72
N ALA A 71 13.38 -1.10 4.99
CA ALA A 71 13.34 -2.51 5.38
C ALA A 71 12.12 -3.23 4.78
N TRP A 72 10.95 -2.59 4.82
CA TRP A 72 9.73 -3.17 4.25
C TRP A 72 9.86 -3.39 2.74
N PHE A 73 10.29 -2.38 1.96
CA PHE A 73 10.50 -2.51 0.52
C PHE A 73 11.53 -3.59 0.15
N ALA A 74 12.52 -3.84 1.01
CA ALA A 74 13.51 -4.90 0.78
C ALA A 74 12.96 -6.32 1.06
N SER A 75 11.90 -6.43 1.87
CA SER A 75 11.34 -7.71 2.34
C SER A 75 9.98 -8.07 1.74
N VAL A 76 9.27 -7.11 1.14
CA VAL A 76 7.88 -7.31 0.70
C VAL A 76 7.83 -8.33 -0.44
N GLY A 77 7.02 -9.36 -0.24
CA GLY A 77 6.78 -10.41 -1.25
C GLY A 77 5.33 -10.54 -1.68
N ARG A 78 4.39 -9.86 -1.01
CA ARG A 78 2.94 -9.88 -1.31
C ARG A 78 2.34 -8.49 -1.11
N LEU A 79 1.42 -8.12 -1.99
CA LEU A 79 0.80 -6.79 -2.03
C LEU A 79 -0.72 -6.90 -1.89
N GLY A 80 -1.39 -5.75 -1.70
CA GLY A 80 -2.84 -5.67 -1.59
C GLY A 80 -3.41 -6.21 -0.27
N PRO A 81 -4.75 -6.39 -0.21
CA PRO A 81 -5.44 -6.76 1.02
C PRO A 81 -4.94 -8.05 1.64
N LEU A 82 -4.66 -9.07 0.82
CA LEU A 82 -4.18 -10.35 1.31
C LEU A 82 -2.73 -10.31 1.79
N GLY A 83 -1.92 -9.40 1.24
CA GLY A 83 -0.51 -9.25 1.61
C GLY A 83 -0.31 -8.85 3.07
N HIS A 84 -1.27 -8.10 3.63
CA HIS A 84 -1.20 -7.63 5.00
C HIS A 84 -2.27 -8.24 5.93
N CYS A 85 -3.40 -8.76 5.43
CA CYS A 85 -4.40 -9.42 6.26
C CYS A 85 -4.04 -10.87 6.61
N LEU A 86 -3.44 -11.63 5.67
CA LEU A 86 -3.23 -13.07 5.82
C LEU A 86 -1.77 -13.44 6.11
N SER A 87 -1.58 -14.49 6.89
CA SER A 87 -0.31 -15.21 6.94
C SER A 87 0.02 -15.84 5.58
N ALA A 88 1.26 -16.32 5.42
CA ALA A 88 1.66 -16.98 4.17
C ALA A 88 0.84 -18.27 3.90
N ASP A 89 0.46 -18.99 4.95
CA ASP A 89 -0.31 -20.22 4.83
C ASP A 89 -1.77 -19.92 4.45
N GLU A 90 -2.42 -19.01 5.17
CA GLU A 90 -3.78 -18.57 4.87
C GLU A 90 -3.89 -17.97 3.46
N HIS A 91 -2.86 -17.24 3.01
CA HIS A 91 -2.82 -16.71 1.65
C HIS A 91 -2.79 -17.83 0.60
N ARG A 92 -1.99 -18.87 0.82
CA ARG A 92 -1.92 -20.02 -0.09
C ARG A 92 -3.24 -20.78 -0.13
N ASP A 93 -3.83 -21.03 1.03
CA ASP A 93 -5.10 -21.74 1.13
C ASP A 93 -6.23 -20.95 0.45
N PHE A 94 -6.24 -19.63 0.61
CA PHE A 94 -7.22 -18.75 -0.04
C PHE A 94 -7.11 -18.78 -1.56
N LEU A 95 -5.88 -18.74 -2.11
CA LEU A 95 -5.66 -18.86 -3.56
C LEU A 95 -6.04 -20.25 -4.08
N ALA A 96 -5.69 -21.32 -3.35
CA ALA A 96 -6.05 -22.69 -3.71
C ALA A 96 -7.57 -22.91 -3.75
N ALA A 97 -8.32 -22.16 -2.93
CA ALA A 97 -9.79 -22.14 -2.93
C ALA A 97 -10.41 -21.28 -4.04
N GLY A 98 -9.61 -20.66 -4.91
CA GLY A 98 -10.09 -19.79 -6.00
C GLY A 98 -10.43 -18.37 -5.57
N GLY A 99 -9.88 -17.89 -4.44
CA GLY A 99 -10.25 -16.62 -3.84
C GLY A 99 -9.82 -15.35 -4.59
N PHE A 100 -8.78 -15.41 -5.44
CA PHE A 100 -8.42 -14.37 -6.40
C PHE A 100 -7.77 -14.97 -7.65
N GLU A 101 -8.18 -14.48 -8.81
CA GLU A 101 -7.47 -14.74 -10.07
C GLU A 101 -6.47 -13.61 -10.30
N GLU A 102 -5.19 -13.84 -9.97
CA GLU A 102 -4.13 -12.88 -10.28
C GLU A 102 -3.65 -13.12 -11.71
N THR A 103 -3.93 -12.16 -12.60
CA THR A 103 -3.42 -12.23 -13.97
C THR A 103 -1.97 -11.73 -14.01
N ALA A 104 -1.19 -12.20 -14.99
CA ALA A 104 0.17 -11.70 -15.21
C ALA A 104 0.22 -10.17 -15.43
N VAL A 105 -0.84 -9.59 -16.00
CA VAL A 105 -0.98 -8.14 -16.18
C VAL A 105 -1.15 -7.46 -14.82
N GLN A 106 -2.04 -7.97 -13.96
CA GLN A 106 -2.24 -7.42 -12.63
C GLN A 106 -0.95 -7.47 -11.81
N GLY A 107 -0.25 -8.61 -11.82
CA GLY A 107 1.04 -8.73 -11.14
C GLY A 107 2.10 -7.74 -11.66
N ALA A 108 2.14 -7.48 -12.96
CA ALA A 108 3.03 -6.47 -13.53
C ALA A 108 2.66 -5.04 -13.10
N GLU A 109 1.38 -4.71 -13.06
CA GLU A 109 0.91 -3.40 -12.56
C GLU A 109 1.27 -3.19 -11.10
N ASP A 110 1.19 -4.25 -10.28
CA ASP A 110 1.56 -4.24 -8.87
C ASP A 110 3.05 -3.96 -8.68
N VAL A 111 3.91 -4.60 -9.48
CA VAL A 111 5.36 -4.33 -9.47
C VAL A 111 5.68 -2.89 -9.88
N LEU A 112 5.04 -2.38 -10.94
CA LEU A 112 5.25 -0.99 -11.39
C LEU A 112 4.77 0.02 -10.34
N ALA A 113 3.64 -0.24 -9.69
CA ALA A 113 3.14 0.59 -8.60
C ALA A 113 4.11 0.56 -7.41
N LEU A 114 4.66 -0.61 -7.06
CA LEU A 114 5.61 -0.77 -5.96
C LEU A 114 6.90 0.03 -6.20
N GLU A 115 7.50 -0.06 -7.39
CA GLU A 115 8.71 0.70 -7.73
C GLU A 115 8.44 2.22 -7.71
N ARG A 116 7.26 2.65 -8.17
CA ARG A 116 6.87 4.06 -8.09
C ARG A 116 6.68 4.51 -6.64
N ALA A 117 6.06 3.69 -5.79
CA ALA A 117 5.92 3.98 -4.37
C ALA A 117 7.29 4.11 -3.69
N LYS A 118 8.22 3.20 -4.01
CA LYS A 118 9.59 3.23 -3.50
C LYS A 118 10.30 4.54 -3.85
N ALA A 119 10.23 4.96 -5.12
CA ALA A 119 10.81 6.22 -5.57
C ALA A 119 10.20 7.46 -4.87
N LEU A 120 8.92 7.42 -4.52
CA LEU A 120 8.24 8.50 -3.80
C LEU A 120 8.61 8.54 -2.31
N LEU A 121 8.74 7.37 -1.67
CA LEU A 121 8.86 7.26 -0.22
C LEU A 121 10.30 7.23 0.28
N LEU A 122 11.26 6.76 -0.52
CA LEU A 122 12.67 6.63 -0.13
C LEU A 122 13.56 7.77 -0.65
N ARG A 123 12.96 8.91 -0.99
CA ARG A 123 13.66 10.11 -1.43
C ARG A 123 14.38 10.84 -0.30
#